data_AF-A0A933GA71-F1
#
_entry.id   AF-A0A933GA71-F1
#
_cell.length_a   1.000
_cell.length_b   1.000
_cell.length_c   1.000
_cell.angle_alpha   90.00
_cell.angle_beta   90.00
_cell.angle_gamma   90.00
#
_symmetry.space_group_name_H-M   'P 1'
#
loop_
_entity.id
_entity.type
_entity.pdbx_description
1 polymer ?
#
loop_
_entity_poly.entity_id
_entity_poly.type
_entity_poly.pdbx_seq_one_letter_code
_entity_poly.pdbx_strand_id
1 'polypeptide(L)'
;MSTGRKLSRWVVVALVLGLGAASALAEMTAAEKLDKASQLFKAGQYEQSKALLLEIEPAQLNADQNRQRSELVDEVVVAINQSNKARRDLQDAEQALEAGQRPRAADLFGAVQKNPYASDDQKTRARNGLATIARQEQLESKLKGAQTQPAGVAQTRPSAAKQREARRQGPVPAPTPTDDRTLAEAAVRAGNEALAKGQLDTAEQRFQEALRISPNDPQAASGLDLVRQYRKAEGRPGLLSEEQQHRRAVAQRTEVLFRRNERDIRQAIADKQFDVAGERLDLARRMVETARRDFAPEQYNQLVRQLDSLGRFIDDEKRAYDATQAQIQRRTALDLEGKRRARDEKEREDRIGQLFEQVMQLQTELQYSKAADLLKEILLIDPTYEPAKFMLDNMDQAALIQKQTRDLRTARDKLAETIQEAESARIPNVTGAGEKIVAYPSEEEWRIIAERDPFGAGITGEDEIDRRSRERLRETAPPIDFPEGTGFEEVINWLREQSRLSVNVNWNALIVQGIDRTTDTLGIALENARFETIQKLLLDNVGGTEGQLDYDIVDGIVRISTREELDRNKITRVYDVSDLLIRIPSFRSQNEGLGGLG
;
A
#
# COMPACT_ATOMS: atom_id res chain seq x y z
N MET A 1 8.11 15.92 -51.03
CA MET A 1 9.34 16.52 -50.50
C MET A 1 9.23 16.54 -48.99
N SER A 2 10.20 15.89 -48.34
CA SER A 2 10.62 16.00 -46.94
C SER A 2 9.55 16.14 -45.85
N THR A 3 9.28 15.04 -45.15
CA THR A 3 8.89 15.05 -43.74
C THR A 3 10.16 15.06 -42.89
N GLY A 4 10.32 16.08 -42.06
CA GLY A 4 11.44 16.21 -41.13
C GLY A 4 10.98 16.67 -39.75
N ARG A 5 11.14 15.77 -38.77
CA ARG A 5 11.20 16.05 -37.31
C ARG A 5 12.14 17.23 -37.00
N LYS A 6 11.84 17.99 -35.93
CA LYS A 6 12.74 18.38 -34.80
C LYS A 6 12.04 19.44 -33.92
N LEU A 7 11.71 19.09 -32.67
CA LEU A 7 12.49 19.34 -31.44
C LEU A 7 12.40 20.80 -30.96
N SER A 8 11.59 20.97 -29.92
CA SER A 8 11.46 22.16 -29.08
C SER A 8 12.76 22.46 -28.35
N ARG A 9 13.25 23.69 -28.49
CA ARG A 9 14.17 24.32 -27.54
C ARG A 9 13.76 25.77 -27.32
N TRP A 10 13.41 26.05 -26.06
CA TRP A 10 13.75 27.25 -25.29
C TRP A 10 13.63 28.61 -26.00
N VAL A 11 12.63 29.39 -25.58
CA VAL A 11 12.67 30.85 -25.67
C VAL A 11 12.50 31.41 -24.26
N VAL A 12 13.63 31.87 -23.72
CA VAL A 12 13.72 32.83 -22.63
C VAL A 12 13.27 34.17 -23.21
N VAL A 13 12.25 34.79 -22.62
CA VAL A 13 11.96 36.21 -22.83
C VAL A 13 12.16 36.92 -21.51
N ALA A 14 13.21 37.74 -21.48
CA ALA A 14 13.42 38.82 -20.53
C ALA A 14 13.30 40.14 -21.30
N LEU A 15 12.46 41.07 -20.84
CA LEU A 15 12.69 42.52 -20.82
C LEU A 15 11.44 43.18 -20.19
N VAL A 16 11.53 43.72 -18.96
CA VAL A 16 11.86 45.12 -18.58
C VAL A 16 10.62 45.99 -18.40
N LEU A 17 10.41 46.49 -17.18
CA LEU A 17 10.34 47.92 -16.83
C LEU A 17 10.10 48.06 -15.33
N GLY A 18 11.04 48.70 -14.64
CA GLY A 18 10.84 49.21 -13.29
C GLY A 18 10.15 50.58 -13.35
N LEU A 19 9.13 50.76 -12.51
CA LEU A 19 8.89 51.92 -11.64
C LEU A 19 7.50 51.81 -11.00
N GLY A 20 7.47 51.76 -9.67
CA GLY A 20 6.35 52.29 -8.88
C GLY A 20 5.24 51.33 -8.48
N ALA A 21 5.53 50.40 -7.56
CA ALA A 21 4.63 50.09 -6.44
C ALA A 21 5.39 49.21 -5.43
N ALA A 22 5.90 49.84 -4.37
CA ALA A 22 6.17 49.12 -3.14
C ALA A 22 4.83 48.56 -2.62
N SER A 23 4.58 47.29 -2.90
CA SER A 23 3.58 46.50 -2.19
C SER A 23 4.37 45.47 -1.40
N ALA A 24 4.44 45.65 -0.09
CA ALA A 24 4.98 44.65 0.81
C ALA A 24 4.19 43.35 0.65
N LEU A 25 4.74 42.39 -0.09
CA LEU A 25 4.34 40.99 0.03
C LEU A 25 5.03 40.50 1.29
N ALA A 26 4.27 40.36 2.37
CA ALA A 26 4.75 39.71 3.58
C ALA A 26 5.23 38.30 3.21
N GLU A 27 6.53 38.04 3.34
CA GLU A 27 7.04 36.67 3.32
C GLU A 27 6.41 35.92 4.49
N MET A 28 5.72 34.80 4.22
CA MET A 28 5.18 33.94 5.28
C MET A 28 6.30 33.54 6.24
N THR A 29 6.04 33.69 7.53
CA THR A 29 6.99 33.33 8.59
C THR A 29 7.23 31.81 8.63
N ALA A 30 8.35 31.37 9.20
CA ALA A 30 8.68 29.94 9.34
C ALA A 30 7.57 29.15 10.08
N ALA A 31 6.94 29.76 11.10
CA ALA A 31 5.82 29.18 11.83
C ALA A 31 4.57 29.01 10.95
N GLU A 32 4.20 30.05 10.18
CA GLU A 32 3.06 29.97 9.24
C GLU A 32 3.31 28.95 8.12
N LYS A 33 4.56 28.82 7.65
CA LYS A 33 4.94 27.78 6.69
C LYS A 33 4.79 26.38 7.30
N LEU A 34 5.18 26.19 8.56
CA LEU A 34 5.01 24.91 9.26
C LEU A 34 3.53 24.54 9.42
N ASP A 35 2.69 25.50 9.82
CA ASP A 35 1.25 25.28 9.93
C ASP A 35 0.62 24.94 8.58
N LYS A 36 1.01 25.67 7.52
CA LYS A 36 0.54 25.38 6.16
C LYS A 36 1.01 24.01 5.68
N ALA A 37 2.25 23.60 5.98
CA ALA A 37 2.73 22.26 5.69
C ALA A 37 1.89 21.19 6.40
N SER A 38 1.57 21.38 7.69
CA SER A 38 0.70 20.46 8.43
C SER A 38 -0.70 20.37 7.83
N GLN A 39 -1.27 21.49 7.37
CA GLN A 39 -2.56 21.49 6.67
C GLN A 39 -2.51 20.73 5.34
N LEU A 40 -1.45 20.92 4.55
CA LEU A 40 -1.25 20.21 3.29
C LEU A 40 -1.04 18.71 3.50
N PHE A 41 -0.34 18.33 4.56
CA PHE A 41 -0.22 16.93 4.97
C PHE A 41 -1.59 16.31 5.28
N LYS A 42 -2.41 16.99 6.10
CA LYS A 42 -3.78 16.54 6.42
C LYS A 42 -4.69 16.50 5.19
N ALA A 43 -4.45 17.37 4.21
CA ALA A 43 -5.15 17.38 2.93
C ALA A 43 -4.66 16.29 1.93
N GLY A 44 -3.69 15.45 2.33
CA GLY A 44 -3.11 14.40 1.48
C GLY A 44 -2.17 14.93 0.38
N GLN A 45 -1.78 16.20 0.43
CA GLN A 45 -0.88 16.86 -0.53
C GLN A 45 0.58 16.75 -0.06
N TYR A 46 1.06 15.51 0.11
CA TYR A 46 2.34 15.22 0.77
C TYR A 46 3.56 15.84 0.08
N GLU A 47 3.59 15.91 -1.25
CA GLU A 47 4.70 16.52 -2.01
C GLU A 47 4.79 18.03 -1.77
N GLN A 48 3.64 18.71 -1.70
CA GLN A 48 3.59 20.16 -1.41
C GLN A 48 3.94 20.43 0.06
N SER A 49 3.48 19.57 0.97
CA SER A 49 3.89 19.59 2.37
C SER A 49 5.41 19.44 2.51
N LYS A 50 6.02 18.49 1.80
CA LYS A 50 7.48 18.27 1.80
C LYS A 50 8.24 19.50 1.33
N ALA A 51 7.80 20.09 0.21
CA ALA A 51 8.45 21.27 -0.36
C ALA A 51 8.47 22.43 0.65
N LEU A 52 7.35 22.70 1.32
CA LEU A 52 7.27 23.73 2.36
C LEU A 52 8.13 23.42 3.59
N LEU A 53 8.23 22.16 4.01
CA LEU A 53 9.07 21.77 5.15
C LEU A 53 10.58 21.95 4.87
N LEU A 54 10.99 21.74 3.61
CA LEU A 54 12.37 21.95 3.17
C LEU A 54 12.77 23.44 3.13
N GLU A 55 11.81 24.34 2.93
CA GLU A 55 12.05 25.79 2.97
C GLU A 55 12.20 26.35 4.39
N ILE A 56 11.82 25.58 5.42
CA ILE A 56 11.87 26.05 6.81
C ILE A 56 13.24 25.71 7.41
N GLU A 57 14.00 26.75 7.77
CA GLU A 57 15.25 26.62 8.50
C GLU A 57 15.00 26.36 10.00
N PRO A 58 15.65 25.35 10.62
CA PRO A 58 15.45 25.05 12.04
C PRO A 58 15.78 26.22 12.98
N ALA A 59 16.71 27.09 12.60
CA ALA A 59 17.10 28.26 13.40
C ALA A 59 15.98 29.30 13.55
N GLN A 60 14.95 29.25 12.68
CA GLN A 60 13.84 30.20 12.66
C GLN A 60 12.62 29.71 13.48
N LEU A 61 12.70 28.52 14.08
CA LEU A 61 11.63 27.88 14.85
C LEU A 61 12.03 27.72 16.31
N ASN A 62 11.05 27.74 17.22
CA ASN A 62 11.27 27.38 18.62
C ASN A 62 11.43 25.85 18.80
N ALA A 63 11.76 25.39 20.02
CA ALA A 63 12.05 23.98 20.28
C ALA A 63 10.86 23.04 19.95
N ASP A 64 9.64 23.44 20.32
CA ASP A 64 8.43 22.65 20.07
C ASP A 64 8.09 22.59 18.58
N GLN A 65 8.20 23.73 17.88
CA GLN A 65 8.00 23.82 16.43
C GLN A 65 9.05 23.01 15.67
N ASN A 66 10.31 22.99 16.14
CA ASN A 66 11.36 22.18 15.54
C ASN A 66 11.12 20.68 15.73
N ARG A 67 10.61 20.27 16.89
CA ARG A 67 10.17 18.88 17.12
C ARG A 67 9.03 18.52 16.16
N GLN A 68 8.00 19.35 16.09
CA GLN A 68 6.86 19.16 15.19
C GLN A 68 7.28 19.11 13.71
N ARG A 69 8.19 20.00 13.29
CA ARG A 69 8.76 19.98 11.93
C ARG A 69 9.48 18.67 11.65
N SER A 70 10.31 18.19 12.58
CA SER A 70 11.10 16.97 12.40
C SER A 70 10.21 15.75 12.29
N GLU A 71 9.22 15.61 13.18
CA GLU A 71 8.21 14.56 13.13
C GLU A 71 7.43 14.57 11.81
N LEU A 72 6.99 15.75 11.38
CA LEU A 72 6.24 15.90 10.13
C LEU A 72 7.09 15.61 8.89
N VAL A 73 8.40 15.91 8.91
CA VAL A 73 9.32 15.56 7.82
C VAL A 73 9.43 14.04 7.66
N ASP A 74 9.60 13.31 8.77
CA ASP A 74 9.68 11.85 8.75
C ASP A 74 8.35 11.23 8.28
N GLU A 75 7.23 11.73 8.80
CA GLU A 75 5.90 11.23 8.46
C GLU A 75 5.54 11.51 6.98
N VAL A 76 5.90 12.68 6.45
CA VAL A 76 5.71 13.04 5.03
C VAL A 76 6.45 12.08 4.10
N VAL A 77 7.67 11.65 4.44
CA VAL A 77 8.42 10.69 3.61
C VAL A 77 7.71 9.34 3.57
N VAL A 78 7.22 8.85 4.71
CA VAL A 78 6.44 7.60 4.77
C VAL A 78 5.14 7.75 3.98
N ALA A 79 4.43 8.86 4.16
CA ALA A 79 3.18 9.15 3.46
C ALA A 79 3.35 9.22 1.94
N ILE A 80 4.42 9.84 1.43
CA ILE A 80 4.74 9.88 -0.01
C ILE A 80 4.94 8.46 -0.55
N ASN A 81 5.72 7.63 0.16
CA ASN A 81 5.98 6.26 -0.28
C ASN A 81 4.70 5.41 -0.30
N GLN A 82 3.88 5.52 0.75
CA GLN A 82 2.60 4.81 0.83
C GLN A 82 1.58 5.33 -0.18
N SER A 83 1.51 6.63 -0.43
CA SER A 83 0.64 7.25 -1.44
C SER A 83 1.04 6.83 -2.86
N ASN A 84 2.35 6.78 -3.16
CA ASN A 84 2.85 6.29 -4.44
C ASN A 84 2.60 4.79 -4.62
N LYS A 85 2.69 4.00 -3.54
CA LYS A 85 2.26 2.60 -3.56
C LYS A 85 0.76 2.47 -3.87
N ALA A 86 -0.10 3.23 -3.19
CA ALA A 86 -1.54 3.24 -3.49
C ALA A 86 -1.84 3.63 -4.94
N ARG A 87 -1.10 4.59 -5.50
CA ARG A 87 -1.25 4.99 -6.91
C ARG A 87 -0.92 3.85 -7.87
N ARG A 88 0.19 3.14 -7.62
CA ARG A 88 0.59 1.97 -8.42
C ARG A 88 -0.41 0.82 -8.26
N ASP A 89 -0.77 0.48 -7.03
CA ASP A 89 -1.75 -0.57 -6.74
C ASP A 89 -3.09 -0.28 -7.42
N LEU A 90 -3.54 0.99 -7.46
CA LEU A 90 -4.75 1.39 -8.17
C LEU A 90 -4.63 1.21 -9.70
N GLN A 91 -3.51 1.64 -10.29
CA GLN A 91 -3.26 1.49 -11.73
C GLN A 91 -3.20 0.01 -12.13
N ASP A 92 -2.50 -0.81 -11.34
CA ASP A 92 -2.40 -2.25 -11.56
C ASP A 92 -3.75 -2.95 -11.36
N ALA A 93 -4.58 -2.48 -10.41
CA ALA A 93 -5.93 -2.98 -10.21
C ALA A 93 -6.84 -2.71 -11.41
N GLU A 94 -6.78 -1.50 -11.97
CA GLU A 94 -7.55 -1.11 -13.16
C GLU A 94 -7.12 -1.91 -14.39
N GLN A 95 -5.80 -2.09 -14.60
CA GLN A 95 -5.28 -2.96 -15.66
C GLN A 95 -5.68 -4.43 -15.48
N ALA A 96 -5.63 -4.94 -14.25
CA ALA A 96 -6.07 -6.31 -13.94
C ALA A 96 -7.58 -6.48 -14.19
N LEU A 97 -8.39 -5.46 -13.92
CA LEU A 97 -9.82 -5.46 -14.21
C LEU A 97 -10.09 -5.48 -15.73
N GLU A 98 -9.37 -4.66 -16.51
CA GLU A 98 -9.45 -4.64 -17.98
C GLU A 98 -8.99 -5.99 -18.60
N ALA A 99 -7.97 -6.61 -18.01
CA ALA A 99 -7.46 -7.92 -18.42
C ALA A 99 -8.36 -9.10 -17.97
N GLY A 100 -9.48 -8.84 -17.29
CA GLY A 100 -10.39 -9.87 -16.78
C GLY A 100 -9.87 -10.66 -15.56
N GLN A 101 -8.76 -10.24 -14.96
CA GLN A 101 -8.16 -10.85 -13.77
C GLN A 101 -8.82 -10.35 -12.49
N ARG A 102 -10.12 -10.64 -12.32
CA ARG A 102 -10.94 -10.08 -11.23
C ARG A 102 -10.43 -10.33 -9.81
N PRO A 103 -9.93 -11.52 -9.42
CA PRO A 103 -9.43 -11.74 -8.06
C PRO A 103 -8.25 -10.84 -7.73
N ARG A 104 -7.30 -10.73 -8.66
CA ARG A 104 -6.13 -9.86 -8.54
C ARG A 104 -6.53 -8.39 -8.47
N ALA A 105 -7.49 -7.96 -9.30
CA ALA A 105 -8.02 -6.61 -9.27
C ALA A 105 -8.69 -6.30 -7.91
N ALA A 106 -9.46 -7.24 -7.36
CA ALA A 106 -10.13 -7.07 -6.06
C ALA A 106 -9.11 -6.92 -4.91
N ASP A 107 -8.06 -7.73 -4.90
CA ASP A 107 -7.00 -7.64 -3.88
C ASP A 107 -6.29 -6.27 -3.92
N LEU A 108 -5.95 -5.81 -5.13
CA LEU A 108 -5.26 -4.53 -5.32
C LEU A 108 -6.16 -3.33 -4.98
N PHE A 109 -7.43 -3.33 -5.41
CA PHE A 109 -8.39 -2.31 -4.98
C PHE A 109 -8.63 -2.34 -3.46
N GLY A 110 -8.64 -3.52 -2.85
CA GLY A 110 -8.71 -3.69 -1.40
C GLY A 110 -7.48 -3.14 -0.67
N ALA A 111 -6.27 -3.31 -1.24
CA ALA A 111 -5.04 -2.74 -0.71
C ALA A 111 -5.07 -1.20 -0.74
N VAL A 112 -5.63 -0.60 -1.80
CA VAL A 112 -5.81 0.86 -1.90
C VAL A 112 -6.81 1.38 -0.85
N GLN A 113 -7.92 0.67 -0.59
CA GLN A 113 -8.89 1.02 0.47
C GLN A 113 -8.24 1.04 1.86
N LYS A 114 -7.40 0.06 2.15
CA LYS A 114 -6.76 -0.13 3.46
C LYS A 114 -5.56 0.81 3.68
N ASN A 115 -5.08 1.48 2.64
CA ASN A 115 -3.93 2.37 2.76
C ASN A 115 -4.31 3.69 3.45
N PRO A 116 -3.72 4.03 4.61
CA PRO A 116 -4.03 5.26 5.34
C PRO A 116 -3.76 6.51 4.52
N TYR A 117 -2.71 6.49 3.69
CA TYR A 117 -2.19 7.63 2.94
C TYR A 117 -2.69 7.67 1.48
N ALA A 118 -3.61 6.79 1.09
CA ALA A 118 -4.29 6.90 -0.20
C ALA A 118 -5.24 8.11 -0.20
N SER A 119 -5.28 8.85 -1.32
CA SER A 119 -6.18 10.00 -1.47
C SER A 119 -7.65 9.55 -1.54
N ASP A 120 -8.56 10.48 -1.22
CA ASP A 120 -10.00 10.20 -1.29
C ASP A 120 -10.47 9.83 -2.70
N ASP A 121 -9.86 10.42 -3.73
CA ASP A 121 -10.11 10.05 -5.13
C ASP A 121 -9.69 8.59 -5.40
N GLN A 122 -8.49 8.21 -4.97
CA GLN A 122 -7.98 6.83 -5.12
C GLN A 122 -8.88 5.83 -4.40
N LYS A 123 -9.29 6.14 -3.16
CA LYS A 123 -10.22 5.31 -2.38
C LYS A 123 -11.59 5.23 -3.06
N THR A 124 -12.07 6.31 -3.67
CA THR A 124 -13.35 6.31 -4.39
C THR A 124 -13.28 5.46 -5.65
N ARG A 125 -12.23 5.60 -6.46
CA ARG A 125 -11.99 4.76 -7.65
C ARG A 125 -11.87 3.28 -7.28
N ALA A 126 -11.13 2.96 -6.22
CA ALA A 126 -11.03 1.59 -5.73
C ALA A 126 -12.39 1.01 -5.29
N ARG A 127 -13.22 1.82 -4.61
CA ARG A 127 -14.59 1.44 -4.21
C ARG A 127 -15.46 1.12 -5.44
N ASN A 128 -15.37 1.96 -6.48
CA ASN A 128 -16.09 1.77 -7.73
C ASN A 128 -15.61 0.54 -8.51
N GLY A 129 -14.29 0.28 -8.52
CA GLY A 129 -13.70 -0.93 -9.10
C GLY A 129 -14.23 -2.21 -8.42
N LEU A 130 -14.23 -2.25 -7.09
CA LEU A 130 -14.80 -3.36 -6.31
C LEU A 130 -16.30 -3.56 -6.58
N ALA A 131 -17.08 -2.48 -6.65
CA ALA A 131 -18.50 -2.55 -6.97
C ALA A 131 -18.75 -3.09 -8.39
N THR A 132 -17.87 -2.77 -9.34
CA THR A 132 -17.92 -3.27 -10.71
C THR A 132 -17.65 -4.78 -10.75
N ILE A 133 -16.63 -5.25 -10.02
CA ILE A 133 -16.31 -6.67 -9.88
C ILE A 133 -17.50 -7.43 -9.28
N ALA A 134 -18.06 -6.94 -8.17
CA ALA A 134 -19.21 -7.57 -7.51
C ALA A 134 -20.43 -7.68 -8.45
N ARG A 135 -20.70 -6.64 -9.26
CA ARG A 135 -21.78 -6.67 -10.26
C ARG A 135 -21.49 -7.69 -11.38
N GLN A 136 -20.25 -7.81 -11.85
CA GLN A 136 -19.88 -8.81 -12.86
C GLN A 136 -20.05 -10.25 -12.34
N GLU A 137 -19.67 -10.52 -11.09
CA GLU A 137 -19.86 -11.84 -10.45
C GLU A 137 -21.35 -12.19 -10.27
N GLN A 138 -22.19 -11.21 -9.93
CA GLN A 138 -23.63 -11.40 -9.86
C GLN A 138 -24.25 -11.68 -11.23
N LEU A 139 -23.75 -11.08 -12.31
CA LEU A 139 -24.22 -11.35 -13.67
C LEU A 139 -23.80 -12.76 -14.13
N GLU A 140 -22.57 -13.18 -13.84
CA GLU A 140 -22.10 -14.52 -14.19
C GLU A 140 -22.81 -15.63 -13.42
N SER A 141 -23.11 -15.41 -12.13
CA SER A 141 -23.91 -16.38 -11.37
C SER A 141 -25.34 -16.51 -11.93
N LYS A 142 -25.96 -15.41 -12.37
CA LYS A 142 -27.25 -15.43 -13.07
C LYS A 142 -27.19 -16.10 -14.44
N LEU A 143 -26.12 -15.88 -15.20
CA LEU A 143 -25.92 -16.52 -16.52
C LEU A 143 -25.68 -18.03 -16.42
N LYS A 144 -24.91 -18.48 -15.41
CA LYS A 144 -24.77 -19.92 -15.11
C LYS A 144 -26.08 -20.54 -14.63
N GLY A 145 -26.92 -19.79 -13.93
CA GLY A 145 -28.27 -20.23 -13.53
C GLY A 145 -29.28 -20.32 -14.68
N ALA A 146 -29.08 -19.57 -15.77
CA ALA A 146 -30.01 -19.54 -16.92
C ALA A 146 -29.74 -20.63 -17.99
N GLN A 147 -28.59 -21.33 -17.94
CA GLN A 147 -28.22 -22.36 -18.93
C GLN A 147 -28.86 -23.74 -18.71
N THR A 148 -29.80 -23.90 -17.76
CA THR A 148 -30.46 -25.19 -17.46
C THR A 148 -31.90 -25.34 -17.98
N GLN A 149 -32.35 -24.52 -18.93
CA GLN A 149 -33.66 -24.73 -19.60
C GLN A 149 -33.52 -24.80 -21.13
N PRO A 150 -33.88 -25.93 -21.78
CA PRO A 150 -33.85 -26.06 -23.23
C PRO A 150 -35.09 -25.39 -23.86
N ALA A 151 -34.85 -24.42 -24.74
CA ALA A 151 -35.88 -23.73 -25.51
C ALA A 151 -36.21 -24.50 -26.81
N GLY A 152 -37.50 -24.79 -26.98
CA GLY A 152 -38.07 -25.43 -28.15
C GLY A 152 -38.13 -24.54 -29.40
N VAL A 153 -38.11 -25.22 -30.55
CA VAL A 153 -38.02 -24.72 -31.92
C VAL A 153 -39.35 -24.10 -32.38
N ALA A 154 -39.31 -22.92 -33.01
CA ALA A 154 -40.42 -22.36 -33.77
C ALA A 154 -40.01 -22.07 -35.22
N GLN A 155 -40.77 -22.69 -36.13
CA GLN A 155 -40.56 -22.75 -37.58
C GLN A 155 -41.08 -21.49 -38.31
N THR A 156 -40.41 -21.15 -39.41
CA THR A 156 -40.77 -20.13 -40.39
C THR A 156 -41.81 -20.66 -41.40
N ARG A 157 -42.78 -19.81 -41.78
CA ARG A 157 -43.66 -19.98 -42.95
C ARG A 157 -43.34 -18.93 -44.02
N PRO A 158 -43.18 -19.29 -45.31
CA PRO A 158 -43.06 -18.32 -46.41
C PRO A 158 -44.40 -18.04 -47.12
N SER A 159 -44.62 -16.80 -47.53
CA SER A 159 -45.78 -16.37 -48.33
C SER A 159 -45.54 -16.52 -49.83
N ALA A 160 -46.51 -17.13 -50.53
CA ALA A 160 -46.52 -17.32 -51.97
C ALA A 160 -46.94 -16.06 -52.75
N ALA A 161 -46.31 -15.88 -53.90
CA ALA A 161 -46.61 -14.90 -54.94
C ALA A 161 -47.89 -15.27 -55.72
N LYS A 162 -48.62 -14.24 -56.19
CA LYS A 162 -49.67 -14.35 -57.22
C LYS A 162 -49.51 -13.22 -58.23
N GLN A 163 -49.05 -13.56 -59.43
CA GLN A 163 -49.24 -12.80 -60.67
C GLN A 163 -50.28 -13.53 -61.52
N ARG A 164 -51.26 -12.79 -62.07
CA ARG A 164 -51.92 -13.03 -63.36
C ARG A 164 -53.05 -12.02 -63.55
N GLU A 165 -53.00 -11.25 -64.65
CA GLU A 165 -53.99 -11.26 -65.74
C GLU A 165 -53.79 -10.04 -66.65
N ALA A 166 -53.29 -10.29 -67.87
CA ALA A 166 -53.39 -9.38 -69.00
C ALA A 166 -54.40 -9.97 -70.00
N ARG A 167 -55.37 -9.13 -70.38
CA ARG A 167 -56.56 -9.46 -71.16
C ARG A 167 -56.23 -9.75 -72.63
N ARG A 168 -56.90 -10.76 -73.16
CA ARG A 168 -57.05 -11.06 -74.59
C ARG A 168 -58.11 -10.13 -75.19
N GLN A 169 -57.85 -9.55 -76.35
CA GLN A 169 -58.86 -9.03 -77.28
C GLN A 169 -58.61 -9.68 -78.65
N GLY A 170 -59.69 -10.20 -79.25
CA GLY A 170 -59.65 -11.00 -80.48
C GLY A 170 -59.51 -10.15 -81.76
N PRO A 171 -59.12 -10.78 -82.89
CA PRO A 171 -58.96 -10.08 -84.16
C PRO A 171 -60.26 -10.11 -84.99
N VAL A 172 -60.55 -8.99 -85.66
CA VAL A 172 -61.62 -8.78 -86.66
C VAL A 172 -60.93 -8.33 -87.97
N PRO A 173 -61.46 -8.64 -89.17
CA PRO A 173 -60.68 -9.12 -90.30
C PRO A 173 -60.23 -8.04 -91.31
N ALA A 174 -59.35 -8.50 -92.21
CA ALA A 174 -58.69 -7.78 -93.29
C ALA A 174 -59.62 -7.16 -94.34
N PRO A 175 -59.18 -6.06 -94.99
CA PRO A 175 -59.55 -5.72 -96.35
C PRO A 175 -58.38 -5.90 -97.34
N THR A 176 -58.76 -6.14 -98.58
CA THR A 176 -57.99 -6.56 -99.77
C THR A 176 -56.86 -5.61 -100.25
N PRO A 177 -55.88 -6.13 -101.02
CA PRO A 177 -54.67 -5.42 -101.39
C PRO A 177 -54.84 -4.48 -102.59
N THR A 178 -54.23 -3.30 -102.51
CA THR A 178 -53.89 -2.43 -103.63
C THR A 178 -52.42 -2.69 -104.03
N ASP A 179 -52.12 -2.68 -105.32
CA ASP A 179 -50.85 -3.14 -105.92
C ASP A 179 -49.57 -2.42 -105.42
N ASP A 180 -49.67 -1.29 -104.71
CA ASP A 180 -48.50 -0.59 -104.13
C ASP A 180 -48.02 -1.19 -102.79
N ARG A 181 -48.88 -1.90 -102.04
CA ARG A 181 -48.53 -2.47 -100.73
C ARG A 181 -47.66 -3.73 -100.84
N THR A 182 -47.87 -4.52 -101.89
CA THR A 182 -47.10 -5.74 -102.17
C THR A 182 -45.63 -5.42 -102.53
N LEU A 183 -45.40 -4.28 -103.19
CA LEU A 183 -44.06 -3.76 -103.50
C LEU A 183 -43.33 -3.26 -102.24
N ALA A 184 -44.02 -2.56 -101.34
CA ALA A 184 -43.45 -2.16 -100.04
C ALA A 184 -43.07 -3.38 -99.17
N GLU A 185 -43.94 -4.40 -99.08
CA GLU A 185 -43.66 -5.63 -98.33
C GLU A 185 -42.53 -6.48 -98.96
N ALA A 186 -42.35 -6.42 -100.28
CA ALA A 186 -41.20 -7.02 -100.95
C ALA A 186 -39.88 -6.32 -100.59
N ALA A 187 -39.88 -4.97 -100.55
CA ALA A 187 -38.72 -4.19 -100.14
C ALA A 187 -38.35 -4.41 -98.66
N VAL A 188 -39.34 -4.52 -97.75
CA VAL A 188 -39.10 -4.90 -96.34
C VAL A 188 -38.49 -6.30 -96.22
N ARG A 189 -38.99 -7.29 -96.97
CA ARG A 189 -38.41 -8.64 -97.00
C ARG A 189 -36.97 -8.64 -97.50
N ALA A 190 -36.68 -7.92 -98.58
CA ALA A 190 -35.32 -7.78 -99.10
C ALA A 190 -34.38 -7.09 -98.10
N GLY A 191 -34.86 -6.08 -97.36
CA GLY A 191 -34.11 -5.43 -96.29
C GLY A 191 -33.80 -6.38 -95.13
N ASN A 192 -34.79 -7.18 -94.70
CA ASN A 192 -34.61 -8.19 -93.65
C ASN A 192 -33.63 -9.29 -94.08
N GLU A 193 -33.67 -9.70 -95.35
CA GLU A 193 -32.75 -10.70 -95.89
C GLU A 193 -31.30 -10.16 -96.00
N ALA A 194 -31.13 -8.90 -96.39
CA ALA A 194 -29.84 -8.22 -96.38
C ALA A 194 -29.27 -8.07 -94.95
N LEU A 195 -30.12 -7.77 -93.96
CA LEU A 195 -29.76 -7.79 -92.54
C LEU A 195 -29.31 -9.18 -92.07
N ALA A 196 -30.04 -10.23 -92.43
CA ALA A 196 -29.68 -11.60 -92.08
C ALA A 196 -28.33 -12.03 -92.70
N LYS A 197 -27.97 -11.45 -93.85
CA LYS A 197 -26.67 -11.65 -94.52
C LYS A 197 -25.56 -10.72 -94.01
N GLY A 198 -25.83 -9.87 -93.01
CA GLY A 198 -24.88 -8.91 -92.46
C GLY A 198 -24.53 -7.74 -93.40
N GLN A 199 -25.29 -7.55 -94.47
CA GLN A 199 -25.05 -6.49 -95.45
C GLN A 199 -25.81 -5.23 -95.05
N LEU A 200 -25.25 -4.47 -94.11
CA LEU A 200 -25.93 -3.34 -93.47
C LEU A 200 -26.28 -2.21 -94.45
N ASP A 201 -25.45 -1.97 -95.47
CA ASP A 201 -25.68 -0.90 -96.45
C ASP A 201 -26.83 -1.21 -97.42
N THR A 202 -26.88 -2.44 -97.93
CA THR A 202 -28.01 -2.88 -98.77
C THR A 202 -29.29 -3.01 -97.95
N ALA A 203 -29.20 -3.43 -96.68
CA ALA A 203 -30.36 -3.46 -95.79
C ALA A 203 -30.97 -2.06 -95.56
N GLU A 204 -30.14 -1.05 -95.27
CA GLU A 204 -30.61 0.32 -95.07
C GLU A 204 -31.31 0.86 -96.32
N GLN A 205 -30.72 0.66 -97.50
CA GLN A 205 -31.30 1.10 -98.78
C GLN A 205 -32.67 0.46 -99.03
N ARG A 206 -32.84 -0.84 -98.75
CA ARG A 206 -34.11 -1.56 -98.96
C ARG A 206 -35.20 -1.13 -97.98
N PHE A 207 -34.86 -0.83 -96.72
CA PHE A 207 -35.84 -0.28 -95.77
C PHE A 207 -36.22 1.17 -96.10
N GLN A 208 -35.29 1.99 -96.62
CA GLN A 208 -35.60 3.33 -97.12
C GLN A 208 -36.50 3.28 -98.36
N GLU A 209 -36.26 2.32 -99.25
CA GLU A 209 -37.11 2.05 -100.43
C GLU A 209 -38.53 1.65 -100.00
N ALA A 210 -38.67 0.78 -99.00
CA ALA A 210 -39.96 0.42 -98.41
C ALA A 210 -40.71 1.64 -97.80
N LEU A 211 -40.00 2.51 -97.07
CA LEU A 211 -40.58 3.73 -96.49
C LEU A 211 -40.92 4.80 -97.55
N ARG A 212 -40.29 4.78 -98.73
CA ARG A 212 -40.69 5.66 -99.85
C ARG A 212 -42.00 5.22 -100.50
N ILE A 213 -42.24 3.91 -100.58
CA ILE A 213 -43.45 3.33 -101.19
C ILE A 213 -44.62 3.39 -100.20
N SER A 214 -44.36 3.09 -98.92
CA SER A 214 -45.33 3.19 -97.83
C SER A 214 -44.75 4.04 -96.68
N PRO A 215 -45.03 5.36 -96.64
CA PRO A 215 -44.47 6.28 -95.66
C PRO A 215 -44.76 5.96 -94.19
N ASN A 216 -45.72 5.08 -93.90
CA ASN A 216 -46.12 4.72 -92.54
C ASN A 216 -46.01 3.21 -92.27
N ASP A 217 -45.06 2.53 -92.93
CA ASP A 217 -44.78 1.10 -92.70
C ASP A 217 -43.98 0.89 -91.39
N PRO A 218 -44.57 0.25 -90.36
CA PRO A 218 -43.89 0.02 -89.08
C PRO A 218 -42.74 -0.98 -89.18
N GLN A 219 -42.76 -1.92 -90.14
CA GLN A 219 -41.71 -2.94 -90.28
C GLN A 219 -40.43 -2.35 -90.88
N ALA A 220 -40.58 -1.47 -91.88
CA ALA A 220 -39.46 -0.80 -92.52
C ALA A 220 -38.74 0.17 -91.55
N ALA A 221 -39.49 0.92 -90.74
CA ALA A 221 -38.93 1.80 -89.71
C ALA A 221 -38.15 1.01 -88.63
N SER A 222 -38.71 -0.10 -88.15
CA SER A 222 -38.03 -0.98 -87.18
C SER A 222 -36.76 -1.61 -87.76
N GLY A 223 -36.75 -2.01 -89.03
CA GLY A 223 -35.58 -2.56 -89.70
C GLY A 223 -34.44 -1.55 -89.83
N LEU A 224 -34.77 -0.29 -90.13
CA LEU A 224 -33.80 0.79 -90.26
C LEU A 224 -33.17 1.18 -88.90
N ASP A 225 -33.97 1.19 -87.83
CA ASP A 225 -33.44 1.38 -86.48
C ASP A 225 -32.54 0.22 -86.04
N LEU A 226 -32.84 -1.02 -86.45
CA LEU A 226 -31.99 -2.16 -86.18
C LEU A 226 -30.64 -2.05 -86.92
N VAL A 227 -30.64 -1.63 -88.20
CA VAL A 227 -29.40 -1.35 -88.96
C VAL A 227 -28.56 -0.26 -88.26
N ARG A 228 -29.19 0.81 -87.77
CA ARG A 228 -28.51 1.86 -87.00
C ARG A 228 -27.90 1.35 -85.69
N GLN A 229 -28.54 0.39 -85.03
CA GLN A 229 -27.99 -0.25 -83.83
C GLN A 229 -26.78 -1.12 -84.16
N TYR A 230 -26.83 -1.91 -85.24
CA TYR A 230 -25.68 -2.72 -85.69
C TYR A 230 -24.47 -1.86 -86.07
N ARG A 231 -24.64 -0.75 -86.80
CA ARG A 231 -23.53 0.18 -87.10
C ARG A 231 -22.89 0.80 -85.86
N LYS A 232 -23.69 1.08 -84.82
CA LYS A 232 -23.16 1.59 -83.54
C LYS A 232 -22.30 0.56 -82.80
N ALA A 233 -22.45 -0.73 -83.09
CA ALA A 233 -21.67 -1.80 -82.48
C ALA A 233 -20.34 -2.07 -83.22
N GLU A 234 -20.26 -1.88 -84.54
CA GLU A 234 -19.04 -2.12 -85.34
C GLU A 234 -17.91 -1.10 -85.08
N GLY A 235 -18.23 0.13 -84.63
CA GLY A 235 -17.25 1.20 -84.40
C GLY A 235 -16.55 1.19 -83.03
N ARG A 236 -16.79 0.19 -82.16
CA ARG A 236 -16.19 0.11 -80.82
C ARG A 236 -15.01 -0.87 -80.82
N PRO A 237 -13.84 -0.50 -80.27
CA PRO A 237 -12.76 -1.47 -80.05
C PRO A 237 -13.31 -2.62 -79.21
N GLY A 238 -13.01 -3.87 -79.59
CA GLY A 238 -13.57 -5.03 -78.92
C GLY A 238 -13.27 -5.02 -77.43
N LEU A 239 -14.27 -5.34 -76.60
CA LEU A 239 -14.22 -5.32 -75.12
C LEU A 239 -12.97 -6.01 -74.54
N LEU A 240 -12.46 -7.05 -75.21
CA LEU A 240 -11.22 -7.75 -74.85
C LEU A 240 -9.97 -6.86 -74.92
N SER A 241 -9.88 -6.01 -75.95
CA SER A 241 -8.74 -5.11 -76.14
C SER A 241 -8.71 -3.98 -75.11
N GLU A 242 -9.88 -3.46 -74.74
CA GLU A 242 -10.03 -2.47 -73.66
C GLU A 242 -9.67 -3.08 -72.29
N GLU A 243 -10.13 -4.30 -71.99
CA GLU A 243 -9.72 -4.99 -70.76
C GLU A 243 -8.20 -5.24 -70.70
N GLN A 244 -7.58 -5.66 -71.80
CA GLN A 244 -6.13 -5.88 -71.86
C GLN A 244 -5.35 -4.57 -71.63
N GLN A 245 -5.80 -3.46 -72.22
CA GLN A 245 -5.18 -2.15 -71.98
C GLN A 245 -5.36 -1.71 -70.52
N HIS A 246 -6.54 -1.90 -69.94
CA HIS A 246 -6.81 -1.59 -68.54
C HIS A 246 -5.92 -2.39 -67.59
N ARG A 247 -5.80 -3.72 -67.78
CA ARG A 247 -4.92 -4.57 -66.94
C ARG A 247 -3.47 -4.13 -67.03
N ARG A 248 -2.98 -3.81 -68.23
CA ARG A 248 -1.61 -3.28 -68.43
C ARG A 248 -1.39 -1.95 -67.70
N ALA A 249 -2.36 -1.03 -67.75
CA ALA A 249 -2.27 0.25 -67.05
C ALA A 249 -2.24 0.09 -65.52
N VAL A 250 -3.06 -0.81 -64.97
CA VAL A 250 -3.06 -1.14 -63.54
C VAL A 250 -1.73 -1.78 -63.13
N ALA A 251 -1.24 -2.76 -63.89
CA ALA A 251 0.04 -3.42 -63.64
C ALA A 251 1.21 -2.41 -63.62
N GLN A 252 1.30 -1.54 -64.63
CA GLN A 252 2.35 -0.52 -64.72
C GLN A 252 2.27 0.49 -63.56
N ARG A 253 1.07 0.93 -63.18
CA ARG A 253 0.88 1.82 -62.03
C ARG A 253 1.34 1.15 -60.73
N THR A 254 0.96 -0.11 -60.52
CA THR A 254 1.34 -0.86 -59.32
C THR A 254 2.85 -1.07 -59.25
N GLU A 255 3.53 -1.32 -60.38
CA GLU A 255 4.99 -1.44 -60.42
C GLU A 255 5.70 -0.13 -60.05
N VAL A 256 5.23 1.01 -60.56
CA VAL A 256 5.80 2.34 -60.21
C VAL A 256 5.63 2.61 -58.71
N LEU A 257 4.46 2.30 -58.16
CA LEU A 257 4.19 2.47 -56.73
C LEU A 257 5.01 1.50 -55.88
N PHE A 258 5.20 0.27 -56.33
CA PHE A 258 6.08 -0.71 -55.70
C PHE A 258 7.52 -0.18 -55.63
N ARG A 259 8.11 0.29 -56.73
CA ARG A 259 9.47 0.87 -56.76
C ARG A 259 9.60 2.10 -55.86
N ARG A 260 8.53 2.88 -55.69
CA ARG A 260 8.51 3.99 -54.73
C ARG A 260 8.54 3.47 -53.30
N ASN A 261 7.66 2.54 -52.95
CA ASN A 261 7.61 1.93 -51.62
C ASN A 261 8.93 1.24 -51.28
N GLU A 262 9.56 0.55 -52.22
CA GLU A 262 10.87 -0.09 -52.03
C GLU A 262 11.95 0.92 -51.64
N ARG A 263 12.04 2.06 -52.36
CA ARG A 263 12.98 3.13 -52.01
C ARG A 263 12.72 3.70 -50.63
N ASP A 264 11.45 3.94 -50.32
CA ASP A 264 11.04 4.47 -49.02
C ASP A 264 11.34 3.50 -47.88
N ILE A 265 11.19 2.19 -48.10
CA ILE A 265 11.54 1.14 -47.15
C ILE A 265 13.05 1.12 -46.92
N ARG A 266 13.86 1.11 -47.99
CA ARG A 266 15.33 1.16 -47.87
C ARG A 266 15.80 2.41 -47.13
N GLN A 267 15.15 3.55 -47.34
CA GLN A 267 15.43 4.77 -46.61
C GLN A 267 15.05 4.64 -45.12
N ALA A 268 13.88 4.09 -44.81
CA ALA A 268 13.47 3.84 -43.43
C ALA A 268 14.43 2.89 -42.69
N ILE A 269 14.97 1.88 -43.37
CA ILE A 269 16.02 1.00 -42.84
C ILE A 269 17.30 1.78 -42.54
N ALA A 270 17.75 2.63 -43.47
CA ALA A 270 18.92 3.49 -43.26
C ALA A 270 18.74 4.46 -42.09
N ASP A 271 17.52 4.97 -41.90
CA ASP A 271 17.14 5.83 -40.78
C ASP A 271 16.86 5.06 -39.48
N LYS A 272 17.03 3.72 -39.47
CA LYS A 272 16.78 2.80 -38.35
C LYS A 272 15.33 2.80 -37.87
N GLN A 273 14.39 3.14 -38.75
CA GLN A 273 12.95 3.14 -38.52
C GLN A 273 12.34 1.84 -39.04
N PHE A 274 12.67 0.72 -38.38
CA PHE A 274 12.25 -0.61 -38.83
C PHE A 274 10.73 -0.82 -38.80
N ASP A 275 10.02 -0.17 -37.88
CA ASP A 275 8.56 -0.29 -37.80
C ASP A 275 7.88 0.38 -39.01
N VAL A 276 8.35 1.57 -39.41
CA VAL A 276 7.89 2.26 -40.63
C VAL A 276 8.25 1.46 -41.88
N ALA A 277 9.43 0.82 -41.89
CA ALA A 277 9.83 -0.07 -42.99
C ALA A 277 8.87 -1.28 -43.11
N GLY A 278 8.48 -1.88 -41.99
CA GLY A 278 7.50 -2.98 -41.93
C GLY A 278 6.12 -2.56 -42.41
N GLU A 279 5.59 -1.43 -41.92
CA GLU A 279 4.28 -0.91 -42.35
C GLU A 279 4.22 -0.64 -43.86
N ARG A 280 5.29 -0.07 -44.43
CA ARG A 280 5.39 0.18 -45.87
C ARG A 280 5.52 -1.11 -46.66
N LEU A 281 6.21 -2.13 -46.13
CA LEU A 281 6.28 -3.46 -46.73
C LEU A 281 4.88 -4.10 -46.79
N ASP A 282 4.11 -4.04 -45.71
CA ASP A 282 2.75 -4.58 -45.66
C ASP A 282 1.81 -3.86 -46.63
N LEU A 283 1.95 -2.53 -46.73
CA LEU A 283 1.22 -1.75 -47.73
C LEU A 283 1.59 -2.19 -49.15
N ALA A 284 2.88 -2.38 -49.46
CA ALA A 284 3.33 -2.86 -50.76
C ALA A 284 2.81 -4.29 -51.04
N ARG A 285 2.81 -5.20 -50.06
CA ARG A 285 2.22 -6.54 -50.17
C ARG A 285 0.74 -6.49 -50.51
N ARG A 286 -0.05 -5.70 -49.77
CA ARG A 286 -1.48 -5.53 -50.05
C ARG A 286 -1.74 -4.99 -51.45
N MET A 287 -0.96 -4.01 -51.90
CA MET A 287 -1.09 -3.43 -53.25
C MET A 287 -0.77 -4.41 -54.38
N VAL A 288 0.25 -5.24 -54.21
CA VAL A 288 0.58 -6.28 -55.20
C VAL A 288 -0.48 -7.38 -55.19
N GLU A 289 -1.02 -7.73 -54.02
CA GLU A 289 -2.07 -8.76 -53.91
C GLU A 289 -3.40 -8.32 -54.52
N THR A 290 -3.80 -7.05 -54.33
CA THR A 290 -5.05 -6.52 -54.93
C THR A 290 -4.99 -6.49 -56.45
N ALA A 291 -3.81 -6.26 -57.04
CA ALA A 291 -3.59 -6.23 -58.48
C ALA A 291 -3.22 -7.61 -59.07
N ARG A 292 -3.28 -8.70 -58.30
CA ARG A 292 -2.83 -10.04 -58.72
C ARG A 292 -3.42 -10.52 -60.05
N ARG A 293 -4.70 -10.23 -60.30
CA ARG A 293 -5.41 -10.66 -61.54
C ARG A 293 -4.99 -9.88 -62.78
N ASP A 294 -4.33 -8.74 -62.60
CA ASP A 294 -3.90 -7.83 -63.67
C ASP A 294 -2.46 -8.11 -64.12
N PHE A 295 -1.72 -8.95 -63.38
CA PHE A 295 -0.34 -9.34 -63.69
C PHE A 295 -0.23 -10.71 -64.38
N ALA A 296 0.83 -10.88 -65.18
CA ALA A 296 1.25 -12.20 -65.63
C ALA A 296 1.82 -13.02 -64.43
N PRO A 297 1.61 -14.35 -64.38
CA PRO A 297 2.05 -15.19 -63.24
C PRO A 297 3.53 -15.00 -62.87
N GLU A 298 4.41 -14.92 -63.86
CA GLU A 298 5.85 -14.75 -63.63
C GLU A 298 6.22 -13.39 -63.04
N GLN A 299 5.58 -12.31 -63.50
CA GLN A 299 5.84 -10.96 -62.99
C GLN A 299 5.38 -10.82 -61.55
N TYR A 300 4.20 -11.35 -61.22
CA TYR A 300 3.71 -11.39 -59.85
C TYR A 300 4.65 -12.19 -58.94
N ASN A 301 5.08 -13.39 -59.35
CA ASN A 301 6.01 -14.22 -58.59
C ASN A 301 7.37 -13.54 -58.36
N GLN A 302 7.84 -12.71 -59.30
CA GLN A 302 9.05 -11.89 -59.11
C GLN A 302 8.84 -10.81 -58.05
N LEU A 303 7.73 -10.07 -58.10
CA LEU A 303 7.42 -9.02 -57.12
C LEU A 303 7.27 -9.58 -55.69
N VAL A 304 6.59 -10.73 -55.55
CA VAL A 304 6.44 -11.40 -54.25
C VAL A 304 7.80 -11.83 -53.69
N ARG A 305 8.67 -12.43 -54.52
CA ARG A 305 10.04 -12.80 -54.09
C ARG A 305 10.85 -11.58 -53.66
N GLN A 306 10.70 -10.44 -54.34
CA GLN A 306 11.34 -9.19 -53.94
C GLN A 306 10.82 -8.70 -52.59
N LEU A 307 9.50 -8.70 -52.36
CA LEU A 307 8.88 -8.35 -51.07
C LEU A 307 9.34 -9.27 -49.92
N ASP A 308 9.49 -10.57 -50.18
CA ASP A 308 9.99 -11.51 -49.18
C ASP A 308 11.47 -11.29 -48.87
N SER A 309 12.30 -11.03 -49.88
CA SER A 309 13.70 -10.66 -49.65
C SER A 309 13.86 -9.37 -48.86
N LEU A 310 13.01 -8.37 -49.13
CA LEU A 310 12.98 -7.11 -48.41
C LEU A 310 12.54 -7.29 -46.94
N GLY A 311 11.55 -8.15 -46.70
CA GLY A 311 11.11 -8.51 -45.34
C GLY A 311 12.24 -9.16 -44.52
N ARG A 312 12.90 -10.18 -45.08
CA ARG A 312 14.06 -10.82 -44.43
C ARG A 312 15.18 -9.82 -44.14
N PHE A 313 15.45 -8.92 -45.07
CA PHE A 313 16.46 -7.88 -44.89
C PHE A 313 16.11 -6.92 -43.74
N ILE A 314 14.84 -6.49 -43.61
CA ILE A 314 14.38 -5.70 -42.46
C ILE A 314 14.58 -6.47 -41.16
N ASP A 315 14.20 -7.75 -41.11
CA ASP A 315 14.29 -8.57 -39.91
C ASP A 315 15.74 -8.86 -39.48
N ASP A 316 16.64 -9.07 -40.44
CA ASP A 316 18.07 -9.26 -40.19
C ASP A 316 18.68 -7.96 -39.62
N GLU A 317 18.40 -6.81 -40.24
CA GLU A 317 18.96 -5.52 -39.82
C GLU A 317 18.39 -5.07 -38.46
N LYS A 318 17.10 -5.30 -38.21
CA LYS A 318 16.46 -5.06 -36.90
C LYS A 318 17.11 -5.91 -35.82
N ARG A 319 17.30 -7.21 -36.06
CA ARG A 319 17.97 -8.10 -35.10
C ARG A 319 19.42 -7.67 -34.81
N ALA A 320 20.16 -7.27 -35.85
CA ALA A 320 21.54 -6.77 -35.68
C ALA A 320 21.59 -5.47 -34.84
N TYR A 321 20.65 -4.55 -35.09
CA TYR A 321 20.52 -3.33 -34.31
C TYR A 321 20.16 -3.63 -32.84
N ASP A 322 19.14 -4.46 -32.61
CA ASP A 322 18.68 -4.83 -31.27
C ASP A 322 19.77 -5.56 -30.48
N ALA A 323 20.51 -6.47 -31.11
CA ALA A 323 21.65 -7.15 -30.50
C ALA A 323 22.75 -6.16 -30.10
N THR A 324 23.03 -5.17 -30.96
CA THR A 324 24.00 -4.11 -30.67
C THR A 324 23.53 -3.23 -29.50
N GLN A 325 22.25 -2.84 -29.46
CA GLN A 325 21.69 -2.06 -28.36
C GLN A 325 21.72 -2.85 -27.05
N ALA A 326 21.34 -4.13 -27.07
CA ALA A 326 21.39 -5.01 -25.91
C ALA A 326 22.83 -5.16 -25.38
N GLN A 327 23.81 -5.27 -26.27
CA GLN A 327 25.23 -5.33 -25.89
C GLN A 327 25.71 -4.02 -25.27
N ILE A 328 25.32 -2.86 -25.82
CA ILE A 328 25.63 -1.55 -25.26
C ILE A 328 25.01 -1.43 -23.86
N GLN A 329 23.72 -1.75 -23.71
CA GLN A 329 23.02 -1.71 -22.42
C GLN A 329 23.66 -2.64 -21.39
N ARG A 330 24.06 -3.85 -21.79
CA ARG A 330 24.77 -4.79 -20.91
C ARG A 330 26.12 -4.23 -20.48
N ARG A 331 26.88 -3.64 -21.40
CA ARG A 331 28.18 -3.03 -21.10
C ARG A 331 28.03 -1.82 -20.18
N THR A 332 27.05 -0.96 -20.40
CA THR A 332 26.79 0.19 -19.52
C THR A 332 26.32 -0.26 -18.14
N ALA A 333 25.50 -1.31 -18.05
CA ALA A 333 25.08 -1.89 -16.78
C ALA A 333 26.28 -2.46 -15.99
N LEU A 334 27.17 -3.22 -16.65
CA LEU A 334 28.39 -3.74 -16.03
C LEU A 334 29.34 -2.63 -15.57
N ASP A 335 29.52 -1.57 -16.37
CA ASP A 335 30.33 -0.40 -15.99
C ASP A 335 29.74 0.35 -14.78
N LEU A 336 28.42 0.53 -14.76
CA LEU A 336 27.71 1.12 -13.62
C LEU A 336 27.85 0.27 -12.35
N GLU A 337 27.74 -1.05 -12.46
CA GLU A 337 27.92 -1.96 -11.34
C GLU A 337 29.36 -1.93 -10.83
N GLY A 338 30.36 -1.96 -11.72
CA GLY A 338 31.77 -1.81 -11.37
C GLY A 338 32.05 -0.49 -10.65
N LYS A 339 31.49 0.63 -11.11
CA LYS A 339 31.59 1.94 -10.46
C LYS A 339 30.87 2.02 -9.11
N ARG A 340 29.82 1.22 -8.89
CA ARG A 340 29.17 1.11 -7.58
C ARG A 340 30.06 0.33 -6.63
N ARG A 341 30.49 -0.88 -7.02
CA ARG A 341 31.40 -1.72 -6.23
C ARG A 341 32.68 -0.97 -5.84
N ALA A 342 33.30 -0.24 -6.77
CA ALA A 342 34.50 0.55 -6.48
C ALA A 342 34.23 1.72 -5.52
N ARG A 343 33.03 2.32 -5.54
CA ARG A 343 32.64 3.34 -4.56
C ARG A 343 32.38 2.73 -3.19
N ASP A 344 31.63 1.64 -3.14
CA ASP A 344 31.32 0.92 -1.89
C ASP A 344 32.61 0.40 -1.23
N GLU A 345 33.59 -0.05 -2.02
CA GLU A 345 34.93 -0.44 -1.54
C GLU A 345 35.67 0.75 -0.95
N LYS A 346 35.74 1.86 -1.68
CA LYS A 346 36.41 3.07 -1.22
C LYS A 346 35.78 3.63 0.05
N GLU A 347 34.45 3.69 0.13
CA GLU A 347 33.72 4.12 1.32
C GLU A 347 34.02 3.20 2.52
N ARG A 348 34.18 1.90 2.27
CA ARG A 348 34.60 0.93 3.30
C ARG A 348 36.02 1.20 3.78
N GLU A 349 36.97 1.38 2.85
CA GLU A 349 38.37 1.70 3.16
C GLU A 349 38.48 3.02 3.94
N ASP A 350 37.78 4.07 3.50
CA ASP A 350 37.76 5.39 4.15
C ASP A 350 37.19 5.28 5.58
N ARG A 351 36.12 4.50 5.77
CA ARG A 351 35.52 4.25 7.11
C ARG A 351 36.47 3.46 8.01
N ILE A 352 37.11 2.42 7.49
CA ILE A 352 38.12 1.65 8.24
C ILE A 352 39.26 2.59 8.66
N GLY A 353 39.73 3.45 7.75
CA GLY A 353 40.76 4.45 8.03
C GLY A 353 40.37 5.40 9.17
N GLN A 354 39.16 5.95 9.13
CA GLN A 354 38.64 6.86 10.18
C GLN A 354 38.52 6.17 11.54
N LEU A 355 37.98 4.95 11.57
CA LEU A 355 37.89 4.17 12.82
C LEU A 355 39.28 3.85 13.35
N PHE A 356 40.23 3.51 12.47
CA PHE A 356 41.60 3.20 12.86
C PHE A 356 42.33 4.43 13.41
N GLU A 357 42.11 5.61 12.83
CA GLU A 357 42.63 6.88 13.37
C GLU A 357 42.11 7.15 14.79
N GLN A 358 40.81 6.90 15.03
CA GLN A 358 40.22 7.01 16.37
C GLN A 358 40.81 5.98 17.35
N VAL A 359 41.09 4.75 16.90
CA VAL A 359 41.79 3.75 17.71
C VAL A 359 43.16 4.26 18.14
N MET A 360 43.93 4.85 17.22
CA MET A 360 45.25 5.42 17.54
C MET A 360 45.15 6.57 18.55
N GLN A 361 44.11 7.41 18.45
CA GLN A 361 43.85 8.45 19.45
C GLN A 361 43.47 7.87 20.82
N LEU A 362 42.58 6.87 20.87
CA LEU A 362 42.20 6.23 22.15
C LEU A 362 43.38 5.51 22.80
N GLN A 363 44.32 5.00 21.99
CA GLN A 363 45.56 4.41 22.49
C GLN A 363 46.44 5.46 23.17
N THR A 364 46.59 6.67 22.60
CA THR A 364 47.36 7.74 23.25
C THR A 364 46.69 8.26 24.52
N GLU A 365 45.36 8.20 24.58
CA GLU A 365 44.56 8.52 25.77
C GLU A 365 44.52 7.39 26.81
N LEU A 366 45.20 6.26 26.58
CA LEU A 366 45.23 5.06 27.44
C LEU A 366 43.83 4.44 27.69
N GLN A 367 42.89 4.66 26.75
CA GLN A 367 41.53 4.12 26.79
C GLN A 367 41.46 2.79 26.02
N TYR A 368 42.22 1.79 26.50
CA TYR A 368 42.42 0.52 25.80
C TYR A 368 41.13 -0.28 25.56
N SER A 369 40.17 -0.22 26.49
CA SER A 369 38.88 -0.93 26.33
C SER A 369 38.08 -0.39 25.15
N LYS A 370 37.99 0.94 25.02
CA LYS A 370 37.27 1.58 23.90
C LYS A 370 37.99 1.36 22.57
N ALA A 371 39.33 1.40 22.59
CA ALA A 371 40.15 1.09 21.42
C ALA A 371 39.90 -0.36 20.94
N ALA A 372 39.83 -1.32 21.85
CA ALA A 372 39.49 -2.71 21.53
C ALA A 372 38.09 -2.85 20.92
N ASP A 373 37.10 -2.10 21.41
CA ASP A 373 35.73 -2.15 20.86
C ASP A 373 35.65 -1.56 19.44
N LEU A 374 36.35 -0.45 19.16
CA LEU A 374 36.45 0.08 17.79
C LEU A 374 37.19 -0.88 16.85
N LEU A 375 38.23 -1.58 17.33
CA LEU A 375 38.93 -2.61 16.54
C LEU A 375 38.01 -3.78 16.19
N LYS A 376 37.10 -4.18 17.10
CA LYS A 376 36.06 -5.17 16.80
C LYS A 376 35.07 -4.66 15.74
N GLU A 377 34.72 -3.37 15.76
CA GLU A 377 33.89 -2.76 14.71
C GLU A 377 34.59 -2.81 13.34
N ILE A 378 35.89 -2.50 13.29
CA ILE A 378 36.69 -2.63 12.06
C ILE A 378 36.66 -4.08 11.55
N LEU A 379 36.83 -5.07 12.43
CA LEU A 379 36.80 -6.49 12.06
C LEU A 379 35.40 -6.99 11.67
N LEU A 380 34.34 -6.32 12.12
CA LEU A 380 32.99 -6.59 11.65
C LEU A 380 32.79 -6.09 10.21
N ILE A 381 33.40 -4.96 9.86
CA ILE A 381 33.40 -4.39 8.50
C ILE A 381 34.28 -5.23 7.57
N ASP A 382 35.50 -5.55 8.00
CA ASP A 382 36.45 -6.38 7.27
C ASP A 382 37.13 -7.40 8.21
N PRO A 383 36.64 -8.65 8.24
CA PRO A 383 37.24 -9.73 9.03
C PRO A 383 38.66 -10.13 8.58
N THR A 384 39.11 -9.67 7.41
CA THR A 384 40.45 -9.95 6.86
C THR A 384 41.46 -8.84 7.13
N TYR A 385 41.04 -7.74 7.78
CA TYR A 385 41.91 -6.62 8.10
C TYR A 385 42.92 -6.97 9.22
N GLU A 386 44.09 -7.47 8.81
CA GLU A 386 45.15 -7.95 9.71
C GLU A 386 45.65 -6.92 10.74
N PRO A 387 45.84 -5.62 10.42
CA PRO A 387 46.29 -4.64 11.42
C PRO A 387 45.34 -4.54 12.62
N ALA A 388 44.03 -4.62 12.40
CA ALA A 388 43.08 -4.57 13.52
C ALA A 388 43.11 -5.84 14.37
N LYS A 389 43.28 -7.03 13.77
CA LYS A 389 43.41 -8.29 14.54
C LYS A 389 44.61 -8.24 15.48
N PHE A 390 45.76 -7.85 14.94
CA PHE A 390 46.99 -7.78 15.72
C PHE A 390 46.88 -6.74 16.84
N MET A 391 46.31 -5.58 16.55
CA MET A 391 46.17 -4.52 17.55
C MET A 391 45.13 -4.88 18.62
N LEU A 392 44.08 -5.63 18.27
CA LEU A 392 43.02 -6.01 19.20
C LEU A 392 43.55 -6.85 20.37
N ASP A 393 44.37 -7.86 20.11
CA ASP A 393 44.98 -8.69 21.17
C ASP A 393 45.82 -7.83 22.14
N ASN A 394 46.64 -6.92 21.58
CA ASN A 394 47.44 -6.01 22.39
C ASN A 394 46.58 -5.06 23.24
N MET A 395 45.48 -4.53 22.67
CA MET A 395 44.58 -3.62 23.39
C MET A 395 43.77 -4.35 24.48
N ASP A 396 43.29 -5.57 24.21
CA ASP A 396 42.56 -6.38 25.19
C ASP A 396 43.47 -6.75 26.38
N GLN A 397 44.73 -7.12 26.12
CA GLN A 397 45.71 -7.37 27.18
C GLN A 397 46.00 -6.11 28.01
N ALA A 398 46.19 -4.96 27.35
CA ALA A 398 46.41 -3.69 28.04
C ALA A 398 45.20 -3.27 28.89
N ALA A 399 43.98 -3.44 28.38
CA ALA A 399 42.74 -3.17 29.09
C ALA A 399 42.59 -4.06 30.33
N LEU A 400 42.93 -5.35 30.21
CA LEU A 400 42.92 -6.29 31.33
C LEU A 400 43.90 -5.87 32.43
N ILE A 401 45.14 -5.54 32.08
CA ILE A 401 46.16 -5.08 33.04
C ILE A 401 45.72 -3.79 33.74
N GLN A 402 45.16 -2.84 32.99
CA GLN A 402 44.63 -1.58 33.55
C GLN A 402 43.50 -1.84 34.54
N LYS A 403 42.58 -2.76 34.20
CA LYS A 403 41.48 -3.18 35.08
C LYS A 403 42.01 -3.84 36.35
N GLN A 404 42.90 -4.82 36.24
CA GLN A 404 43.52 -5.49 37.40
C GLN A 404 44.21 -4.48 38.32
N THR A 405 44.90 -3.49 37.75
CA THR A 405 45.57 -2.44 38.53
C THR A 405 44.56 -1.56 39.29
N ARG A 406 43.43 -1.21 38.66
CA ARG A 406 42.32 -0.50 39.33
C ARG A 406 41.69 -1.34 40.43
N ASP A 407 41.33 -2.58 40.12
CA ASP A 407 40.68 -3.49 41.06
C ASP A 407 41.56 -3.74 42.30
N LEU A 408 42.88 -3.90 42.11
CA LEU A 408 43.83 -4.02 43.22
C LEU A 408 43.93 -2.75 44.07
N ARG A 409 43.88 -1.56 43.45
CA ARG A 409 43.84 -0.29 44.20
C ARG A 409 42.57 -0.19 45.00
N THR A 410 41.41 -0.40 44.37
CA THR A 410 40.11 -0.37 45.05
C THR A 410 40.04 -1.40 46.18
N ALA A 411 40.56 -2.61 45.97
CA ALA A 411 40.62 -3.63 47.02
C ALA A 411 41.51 -3.19 48.19
N ARG A 412 42.66 -2.55 47.93
CA ARG A 412 43.50 -1.97 48.99
C ARG A 412 42.82 -0.83 49.72
N ASP A 413 42.16 0.08 49.00
CA ASP A 413 41.47 1.22 49.58
C ASP A 413 40.31 0.74 50.47
N LYS A 414 39.52 -0.22 49.99
CA LYS A 414 38.45 -0.85 50.78
C LYS A 414 38.97 -1.64 51.96
N LEU A 415 40.09 -2.35 51.81
CA LEU A 415 40.72 -3.03 52.94
C LEU A 415 41.16 -2.01 54.01
N ALA A 416 41.80 -0.91 53.61
CA ALA A 416 42.20 0.15 54.54
C ALA A 416 40.99 0.77 55.25
N GLU A 417 39.91 1.06 54.52
CA GLU A 417 38.65 1.55 55.08
C GLU A 417 38.07 0.56 56.12
N THR A 418 37.99 -0.73 55.79
CA THR A 418 37.47 -1.75 56.73
C THR A 418 38.34 -1.92 57.96
N ILE A 419 39.67 -1.84 57.84
CA ILE A 419 40.58 -1.88 58.99
C ILE A 419 40.37 -0.65 59.86
N GLN A 420 40.30 0.54 59.26
CA GLN A 420 40.07 1.79 59.97
C GLN A 420 38.72 1.81 60.70
N GLU A 421 37.66 1.31 60.06
CA GLU A 421 36.34 1.17 60.66
C GLU A 421 36.36 0.18 61.83
N ALA A 422 37.01 -0.98 61.66
CA ALA A 422 37.17 -1.97 62.73
C ALA A 422 38.02 -1.44 63.90
N GLU A 423 39.07 -0.66 63.63
CA GLU A 423 39.87 0.02 64.66
C GLU A 423 39.08 1.13 65.35
N SER A 424 38.27 1.89 64.61
CA SER A 424 37.41 2.94 65.18
C SER A 424 36.34 2.34 66.09
N ALA A 425 35.73 1.22 65.71
CA ALA A 425 34.77 0.49 66.54
C ALA A 425 35.38 -0.12 67.82
N ARG A 426 36.71 -0.34 67.85
CA ARG A 426 37.43 -0.77 69.06
C ARG A 426 37.63 0.36 70.06
N ILE A 427 37.51 1.62 69.64
CA ILE A 427 37.50 2.76 70.54
C ILE A 427 36.04 2.91 70.99
N PRO A 428 35.70 2.57 72.25
CA PRO A 428 34.35 2.78 72.73
C PRO A 428 34.06 4.28 72.66
N ASN A 429 32.90 4.69 72.15
CA ASN A 429 32.45 6.08 72.24
C ASN A 429 32.20 6.41 73.72
N VAL A 430 33.22 6.89 74.43
CA VAL A 430 33.17 7.17 75.87
C VAL A 430 32.79 8.63 76.09
N THR A 431 31.57 8.90 76.49
CA THR A 431 31.16 10.17 77.11
C THR A 431 30.74 9.89 78.55
N GLY A 432 31.72 9.84 79.47
CA GLY A 432 31.43 9.62 80.88
C GLY A 432 32.59 10.02 81.80
N ALA A 433 32.38 11.07 82.60
CA ALA A 433 33.23 11.36 83.73
C ALA A 433 33.00 10.32 84.83
N GLY A 434 34.04 9.54 85.17
CA GLY A 434 34.06 8.63 86.32
C GLY A 434 33.66 7.19 86.00
N GLU A 435 34.65 6.38 85.58
CA GLU A 435 34.81 4.93 85.83
C GLU A 435 33.63 3.96 85.57
N LYS A 436 32.56 4.37 84.87
CA LYS A 436 31.53 3.45 84.38
C LYS A 436 31.49 3.47 82.85
N ILE A 437 32.03 2.42 82.25
CA ILE A 437 31.98 2.18 80.81
C ILE A 437 30.55 1.78 80.46
N VAL A 438 29.73 2.75 80.04
CA VAL A 438 28.43 2.49 79.44
C VAL A 438 28.42 3.20 78.09
N ALA A 439 28.50 2.44 77.00
CA ALA A 439 28.43 2.97 75.65
C ALA A 439 26.96 3.25 75.30
N TYR A 440 26.59 4.52 75.17
CA TYR A 440 25.34 4.92 74.55
C TYR A 440 25.60 5.30 73.09
N PRO A 441 24.71 4.93 72.15
CA PRO A 441 24.69 5.50 70.80
C PRO A 441 24.68 7.04 70.87
N SER A 442 25.18 7.70 69.83
CA SER A 442 25.11 9.16 69.71
C SER A 442 23.65 9.66 69.70
N GLU A 443 23.43 10.94 69.98
CA GLU A 443 22.09 11.54 70.00
C GLU A 443 21.37 11.42 68.64
N GLU A 444 22.12 11.50 67.54
CA GLU A 444 21.59 11.29 66.18
C GLU A 444 21.17 9.83 65.95
N GLU A 445 21.97 8.85 66.42
CA GLU A 445 21.59 7.44 66.37
C GLU A 445 20.39 7.15 67.26
N TRP A 446 20.28 7.76 68.43
CA TRP A 446 19.10 7.66 69.29
C TRP A 446 17.85 8.23 68.62
N ARG A 447 17.95 9.35 67.89
CA ARG A 447 16.84 9.85 67.09
C ARG A 447 16.44 8.88 65.99
N ILE A 448 17.40 8.28 65.29
CA ILE A 448 17.12 7.29 64.23
C ILE A 448 16.49 6.02 64.82
N ILE A 449 16.96 5.56 65.98
CA ILE A 449 16.43 4.38 66.68
C ILE A 449 15.06 4.65 67.28
N ALA A 450 14.80 5.86 67.80
CA ALA A 450 13.52 6.27 68.35
C ALA A 450 12.48 6.63 67.27
N GLU A 451 12.92 7.12 66.11
CA GLU A 451 12.09 7.30 64.91
C GLU A 451 11.89 5.97 64.16
N ARG A 452 12.69 4.94 64.46
CA ARG A 452 12.46 3.57 63.97
C ARG A 452 11.27 2.97 64.72
N ASP A 453 10.18 2.78 64.00
CA ASP A 453 9.03 2.00 64.45
C ASP A 453 9.50 0.66 65.06
N PRO A 454 9.21 0.38 66.35
CA PRO A 454 9.66 -0.84 67.04
C PRO A 454 9.10 -2.14 66.43
N PHE A 455 8.22 -2.04 65.42
CA PHE A 455 7.69 -3.18 64.68
C PHE A 455 8.04 -3.21 63.19
N GLY A 456 8.85 -2.27 62.68
CA GLY A 456 9.23 -2.26 61.27
C GLY A 456 8.02 -2.03 60.35
N ALA A 457 7.71 -0.77 60.07
CA ALA A 457 6.81 -0.37 59.00
C ALA A 457 7.23 -1.04 57.67
N GLY A 458 6.49 -2.09 57.28
CA GLY A 458 6.72 -2.88 56.07
C GLY A 458 6.20 -4.32 56.14
N ILE A 459 6.02 -4.90 57.34
CA ILE A 459 5.70 -6.34 57.47
C ILE A 459 4.22 -6.69 57.24
N THR A 460 3.28 -5.73 57.23
CA THR A 460 1.88 -6.05 56.87
C THR A 460 1.64 -6.15 55.36
N GLY A 461 2.58 -5.71 54.51
CA GLY A 461 2.39 -5.72 53.05
C GLY A 461 1.06 -5.08 52.61
N GLU A 462 0.60 -4.13 53.41
CA GLU A 462 -0.69 -3.49 53.32
C GLU A 462 -0.51 -2.07 52.79
N ASP A 463 -1.37 -1.67 51.86
CA ASP A 463 -1.30 -0.36 51.24
C ASP A 463 -1.59 0.74 52.27
N GLU A 464 -0.93 1.89 52.12
CA GLU A 464 -1.06 3.05 53.00
C GLU A 464 -2.53 3.50 53.18
N ILE A 465 -3.34 3.25 52.17
CA ILE A 465 -4.76 3.58 52.12
C ILE A 465 -5.59 2.62 52.99
N ASP A 466 -5.25 1.33 53.00
CA ASP A 466 -5.92 0.32 53.82
C ASP A 466 -5.59 0.51 55.30
N ARG A 467 -4.33 0.84 55.59
CA ARG A 467 -3.88 1.18 56.96
C ARG A 467 -4.69 2.33 57.55
N ARG A 468 -4.83 3.44 56.82
CA ARG A 468 -5.64 4.60 57.24
C ARG A 468 -7.10 4.23 57.46
N SER A 469 -7.65 3.36 56.62
CA SER A 469 -9.04 2.92 56.74
C SER A 469 -9.25 2.04 57.97
N ARG A 470 -8.27 1.20 58.32
CA ARG A 470 -8.30 0.43 59.57
C ARG A 470 -8.12 1.30 60.81
N GLU A 471 -7.25 2.30 60.76
CA GLU A 471 -7.08 3.26 61.86
C GLU A 471 -8.40 3.97 62.17
N ARG A 472 -9.15 4.39 61.13
CA ARG A 472 -10.49 4.97 61.29
C ARG A 472 -11.51 4.00 61.90
N LEU A 473 -11.47 2.72 61.55
CA LEU A 473 -12.32 1.72 62.22
C LEU A 473 -11.98 1.55 63.70
N ARG A 474 -10.75 1.85 64.11
CA ARG A 474 -10.31 1.79 65.52
C ARG A 474 -10.67 3.03 66.32
N GLU A 475 -11.15 4.09 65.68
CA GLU A 475 -11.67 5.27 66.38
C GLU A 475 -12.96 4.92 67.17
N THR A 476 -13.20 5.70 68.22
CA THR A 476 -14.38 5.51 69.08
C THR A 476 -15.59 6.21 68.47
N ALA A 477 -16.70 5.50 68.42
CA ALA A 477 -17.97 6.03 67.93
C ALA A 477 -18.73 6.76 69.05
N PRO A 478 -19.60 7.73 68.72
CA PRO A 478 -20.56 8.27 69.67
C PRO A 478 -21.48 7.18 70.23
N PRO A 479 -22.14 7.40 71.38
CA PRO A 479 -23.16 6.50 71.90
C PRO A 479 -24.23 6.21 70.84
N ILE A 480 -24.55 4.93 70.64
CA ILE A 480 -25.57 4.45 69.71
C ILE A 480 -26.65 3.65 70.42
N ASP A 481 -27.88 3.80 69.93
CA ASP A 481 -29.03 3.00 70.32
C ASP A 481 -29.87 2.68 69.07
N PHE A 482 -29.75 1.45 68.58
CA PHE A 482 -30.54 0.92 67.48
C PHE A 482 -31.60 -0.02 68.08
N PRO A 483 -32.90 0.33 68.03
CA PRO A 483 -33.96 -0.53 68.56
C PRO A 483 -34.13 -1.81 67.72
N GLU A 484 -34.74 -2.84 68.32
CA GLU A 484 -35.15 -4.05 67.60
C GLU A 484 -36.07 -3.70 66.41
N GLY A 485 -35.84 -4.31 65.25
CA GLY A 485 -36.52 -4.01 64.00
C GLY A 485 -35.80 -2.99 63.10
N THR A 486 -34.64 -2.46 63.51
CA THR A 486 -33.81 -1.59 62.66
C THR A 486 -33.25 -2.41 61.49
N GLY A 487 -33.39 -1.91 60.27
CA GLY A 487 -32.93 -2.62 59.07
C GLY A 487 -31.41 -2.57 58.94
N PHE A 488 -30.81 -3.68 58.48
CA PHE A 488 -29.37 -3.77 58.26
C PHE A 488 -28.80 -2.66 57.35
N GLU A 489 -29.53 -2.23 56.32
CA GLU A 489 -29.11 -1.12 55.45
C GLU A 489 -29.03 0.22 56.20
N GLU A 490 -29.90 0.46 57.19
CA GLU A 490 -29.93 1.68 57.98
C GLU A 490 -28.68 1.81 58.88
N VAL A 491 -28.29 0.72 59.54
CA VAL A 491 -27.09 0.70 60.39
C VAL A 491 -25.79 0.83 59.56
N ILE A 492 -25.74 0.22 58.37
CA ILE A 492 -24.60 0.36 57.46
C ILE A 492 -24.47 1.80 56.94
N ASN A 493 -25.58 2.49 56.65
CA ASN A 493 -25.55 3.89 56.24
C ASN A 493 -25.06 4.79 57.38
N TRP A 494 -25.51 4.56 58.60
CA TRP A 494 -24.98 5.24 59.78
C TRP A 494 -23.47 5.04 59.92
N LEU A 495 -22.97 3.80 59.73
CA LEU A 495 -21.53 3.52 59.81
C LEU A 495 -20.75 4.30 58.75
N ARG A 496 -21.25 4.39 57.51
CA ARG A 496 -20.62 5.20 56.44
C ARG A 496 -20.55 6.68 56.81
N GLU A 497 -21.65 7.24 57.32
CA GLU A 497 -21.75 8.67 57.63
C GLU A 497 -20.84 9.05 58.80
N GLN A 498 -20.85 8.23 59.85
CA GLN A 498 -20.16 8.55 61.09
C GLN A 498 -18.66 8.22 61.03
N SER A 499 -18.27 7.12 60.38
CA SER A 499 -16.85 6.73 60.24
C SER A 499 -16.17 7.36 59.02
N ARG A 500 -16.94 7.98 58.10
CA ARG A 500 -16.47 8.51 56.81
C ARG A 500 -15.66 7.49 55.99
N LEU A 501 -16.01 6.22 56.10
CA LEU A 501 -15.40 5.13 55.33
C LEU A 501 -16.30 4.72 54.17
N SER A 502 -15.65 4.34 53.06
CA SER A 502 -16.34 3.73 51.92
C SER A 502 -16.67 2.29 52.27
N VAL A 503 -17.96 1.98 52.51
CA VAL A 503 -18.41 0.62 52.85
C VAL A 503 -19.19 0.01 51.68
N ASN A 504 -18.70 -1.09 51.13
CA ASN A 504 -19.36 -1.86 50.07
C ASN A 504 -19.91 -3.18 50.65
N VAL A 505 -21.21 -3.41 50.51
CA VAL A 505 -21.86 -4.65 50.97
C VAL A 505 -22.21 -5.49 49.75
N ASN A 506 -21.76 -6.75 49.71
CA ASN A 506 -22.11 -7.66 48.63
C ASN A 506 -23.48 -8.32 48.88
N TRP A 507 -24.55 -7.59 48.57
CA TRP A 507 -25.93 -8.07 48.74
C TRP A 507 -26.21 -9.38 47.99
N ASN A 508 -25.55 -9.61 46.86
CA ASN A 508 -25.74 -10.86 46.09
C ASN A 508 -25.25 -12.09 46.87
N ALA A 509 -24.17 -11.96 47.64
CA ALA A 509 -23.67 -13.04 48.49
C ALA A 509 -24.49 -13.20 49.77
N LEU A 510 -24.99 -12.09 50.32
CA LEU A 510 -25.80 -12.08 51.55
C LEU A 510 -27.21 -12.67 51.34
N ILE A 511 -27.85 -12.39 50.19
CA ILE A 511 -29.19 -12.92 49.87
C ILE A 511 -29.18 -14.46 49.80
N VAL A 512 -28.08 -15.07 49.36
CA VAL A 512 -27.92 -16.54 49.32
C VAL A 512 -27.97 -17.14 50.73
N GLN A 513 -27.57 -16.38 51.75
CA GLN A 513 -27.65 -16.76 53.16
C GLN A 513 -28.95 -16.29 53.83
N GLY A 514 -29.93 -15.83 53.04
CA GLY A 514 -31.22 -15.36 53.55
C GLY A 514 -31.19 -13.96 54.18
N ILE A 515 -30.11 -13.20 53.98
CA ILE A 515 -29.92 -11.86 54.55
C ILE A 515 -30.25 -10.81 53.48
N ASP A 516 -31.31 -10.05 53.71
CA ASP A 516 -31.72 -8.91 52.87
C ASP A 516 -31.47 -7.56 53.59
N ARG A 517 -31.65 -6.45 52.89
CA ARG A 517 -31.46 -5.07 53.39
C ARG A 517 -32.32 -4.72 54.59
N THR A 518 -33.48 -5.38 54.69
CA THR A 518 -34.47 -5.20 55.76
C THR A 518 -34.30 -6.20 56.90
N THR A 519 -33.23 -7.01 56.90
CA THR A 519 -32.95 -7.95 57.99
C THR A 519 -32.75 -7.18 59.29
N ASP A 520 -33.43 -7.63 60.33
CA ASP A 520 -33.37 -7.03 61.66
C ASP A 520 -31.99 -7.25 62.29
N THR A 521 -31.41 -6.19 62.85
CA THR A 521 -30.11 -6.22 63.53
C THR A 521 -30.20 -6.66 65.00
N LEU A 522 -31.38 -7.08 65.47
CA LEU A 522 -31.66 -7.61 66.81
C LEU A 522 -31.37 -6.63 67.97
N GLY A 523 -31.34 -5.33 67.66
CA GLY A 523 -31.06 -4.25 68.58
C GLY A 523 -29.58 -4.15 69.01
N ILE A 524 -29.01 -2.94 68.98
CA ILE A 524 -27.62 -2.68 69.40
C ILE A 524 -27.56 -1.36 70.17
N ALA A 525 -27.23 -1.44 71.47
CA ALA A 525 -26.98 -0.27 72.32
C ALA A 525 -25.56 -0.33 72.88
N LEU A 526 -24.70 0.63 72.50
CA LEU A 526 -23.28 0.65 72.88
C LEU A 526 -22.82 2.07 73.22
N GLU A 527 -22.08 2.20 74.31
CA GLU A 527 -21.41 3.44 74.71
C GLU A 527 -19.88 3.27 74.60
N ASN A 528 -19.18 4.26 74.02
CA ASN A 528 -17.72 4.30 73.89
C ASN A 528 -17.09 3.08 73.18
N ALA A 529 -17.79 2.48 72.22
CA ALA A 529 -17.27 1.38 71.41
C ALA A 529 -16.50 1.87 70.17
N ARG A 530 -15.54 1.08 69.68
CA ARG A 530 -14.87 1.35 68.40
C ARG A 530 -15.78 0.98 67.23
N PHE A 531 -15.65 1.67 66.09
CA PHE A 531 -16.42 1.31 64.88
C PHE A 531 -16.19 -0.15 64.46
N GLU A 532 -14.97 -0.66 64.63
CA GLU A 532 -14.62 -2.06 64.39
C GLU A 532 -15.44 -3.02 65.27
N THR A 533 -15.61 -2.69 66.55
CA THR A 533 -16.38 -3.51 67.50
C THR A 533 -17.87 -3.48 67.17
N ILE A 534 -18.40 -2.30 66.81
CA ILE A 534 -19.81 -2.14 66.40
C ILE A 534 -20.08 -2.94 65.12
N GLN A 535 -19.18 -2.84 64.13
CA GLN A 535 -19.29 -3.59 62.88
C GLN A 535 -19.26 -5.10 63.10
N LYS A 536 -18.31 -5.61 63.89
CA LYS A 536 -18.23 -7.05 64.19
C LYS A 536 -19.50 -7.55 64.86
N LEU A 537 -19.99 -6.83 65.87
CA LEU A 537 -21.23 -7.20 66.57
C LEU A 537 -22.44 -7.19 65.64
N LEU A 538 -22.51 -6.20 64.74
CA LEU A 538 -23.57 -6.11 63.73
C LEU A 538 -23.54 -7.32 62.78
N LEU A 539 -22.36 -7.70 62.29
CA LEU A 539 -22.21 -8.84 61.38
C LEU A 539 -22.53 -10.16 62.08
N ASP A 540 -22.16 -10.30 63.37
CA ASP A 540 -22.49 -11.46 64.19
C ASP A 540 -24.01 -11.57 64.43
N ASN A 541 -24.69 -10.46 64.74
CA ASN A 541 -26.14 -10.44 64.98
C ASN A 541 -26.94 -10.78 63.71
N VAL A 542 -26.53 -10.27 62.55
CA VAL A 542 -27.24 -10.46 61.27
C VAL A 542 -26.89 -11.80 60.62
N GLY A 543 -25.67 -12.31 60.80
CA GLY A 543 -25.20 -13.58 60.22
C GLY A 543 -25.79 -14.84 60.86
N GLY A 544 -26.19 -14.76 62.14
CA GLY A 544 -26.74 -15.90 62.87
C GLY A 544 -25.80 -17.11 62.95
N THR A 545 -26.34 -18.31 63.14
CA THR A 545 -25.56 -19.55 63.26
C THR A 545 -25.15 -20.19 61.93
N GLU A 546 -25.82 -19.85 60.82
CA GLU A 546 -25.61 -20.48 59.51
C GLU A 546 -24.82 -19.60 58.52
N GLY A 547 -24.85 -18.27 58.66
CA GLY A 547 -24.18 -17.33 57.76
C GLY A 547 -23.04 -16.57 58.43
N GLN A 548 -21.81 -17.10 58.42
CA GLN A 548 -20.65 -16.33 58.91
C GLN A 548 -20.36 -15.16 57.96
N LEU A 549 -20.74 -13.95 58.37
CA LEU A 549 -20.38 -12.70 57.71
C LEU A 549 -19.07 -12.16 58.28
N ASP A 550 -18.25 -11.57 57.42
CA ASP A 550 -17.01 -10.91 57.83
C ASP A 550 -16.76 -9.70 56.91
N TYR A 551 -15.69 -8.95 57.17
CA TYR A 551 -15.27 -7.83 56.34
C TYR A 551 -13.79 -7.90 55.99
N ASP A 552 -13.45 -7.29 54.86
CA ASP A 552 -12.07 -7.11 54.40
C ASP A 552 -11.85 -5.67 53.96
N ILE A 553 -10.63 -5.16 54.04
CA ILE A 553 -10.27 -3.80 53.62
C ILE A 553 -9.37 -3.94 52.40
N VAL A 554 -9.84 -3.45 51.26
CA VAL A 554 -9.10 -3.49 49.99
C VAL A 554 -9.23 -2.13 49.33
N ASP A 555 -8.10 -1.52 48.96
CA ASP A 555 -8.01 -0.20 48.32
C ASP A 555 -8.74 0.93 49.11
N GLY A 556 -8.76 0.83 50.44
CA GLY A 556 -9.42 1.76 51.35
C GLY A 556 -10.93 1.59 51.47
N ILE A 557 -11.48 0.51 50.90
CA ILE A 557 -12.91 0.22 50.93
C ILE A 557 -13.15 -0.95 51.87
N VAL A 558 -14.07 -0.77 52.83
CA VAL A 558 -14.52 -1.82 53.73
C VAL A 558 -15.55 -2.67 53.00
N ARG A 559 -15.17 -3.86 52.58
CA ARG A 559 -16.03 -4.82 51.87
C ARG A 559 -16.61 -5.83 52.85
N ILE A 560 -17.93 -5.84 52.97
CA ILE A 560 -18.68 -6.79 53.81
C ILE A 560 -19.25 -7.90 52.91
N SER A 561 -18.95 -9.15 53.25
CA SER A 561 -19.54 -10.31 52.58
C SER A 561 -19.54 -11.56 53.47
N THR A 562 -19.96 -12.69 52.91
CA THR A 562 -19.80 -14.01 53.54
C THR A 562 -18.32 -14.38 53.65
N ARG A 563 -17.96 -15.04 54.74
CA ARG A 563 -16.59 -15.49 54.99
C ARG A 563 -16.06 -16.40 53.88
N GLU A 564 -16.92 -17.24 53.31
CA GLU A 564 -16.56 -18.12 52.19
C GLU A 564 -16.15 -17.33 50.94
N GLU A 565 -16.81 -16.21 50.64
CA GLU A 565 -16.44 -15.38 49.49
C GLU A 565 -15.17 -14.56 49.75
N LEU A 566 -15.01 -14.02 50.96
CA LEU A 566 -13.80 -13.30 51.35
C LEU A 566 -12.57 -14.22 51.29
N ASP A 567 -12.74 -15.49 51.67
CA ASP A 567 -11.67 -16.49 51.61
C ASP A 567 -11.25 -16.87 50.18
N ARG A 568 -12.13 -16.73 49.17
CA ARG A 568 -11.79 -17.01 47.76
C ARG A 568 -10.83 -15.97 47.15
N ASN A 569 -10.84 -14.74 47.69
CA ASN A 569 -10.02 -13.64 47.20
C ASN A 569 -8.73 -13.44 48.01
N LYS A 570 -8.22 -14.50 48.66
CA LYS A 570 -6.94 -14.44 49.39
C LYS A 570 -5.76 -14.38 48.42
N ILE A 571 -4.86 -13.44 48.67
CA ILE A 571 -3.58 -13.33 47.96
C ILE A 571 -2.51 -14.08 48.77
N THR A 572 -1.84 -15.04 48.15
CA THR A 572 -0.68 -15.72 48.76
C THR A 572 0.51 -14.76 48.79
N ARG A 573 0.93 -14.35 49.99
CA ARG A 573 2.12 -13.52 50.18
C ARG A 573 3.30 -14.39 50.65
N VAL A 574 4.47 -14.18 50.04
CA VAL A 574 5.72 -14.85 50.40
C VAL A 574 6.49 -13.92 51.34
N TYR A 575 6.71 -14.37 52.57
CA TYR A 575 7.50 -13.63 53.56
C TYR A 575 8.96 -14.06 53.47
N ASP A 576 9.86 -13.09 53.30
CA ASP A 576 11.30 -13.33 53.41
C ASP A 576 11.67 -13.43 54.90
N VAL A 577 11.97 -14.64 55.36
CA VAL A 577 12.37 -14.93 56.74
C VAL A 577 13.88 -14.86 56.95
N SER A 578 14.65 -14.34 55.98
CA SER A 578 16.11 -14.25 56.06
C SER A 578 16.60 -13.49 57.29
N ASP A 579 15.83 -12.52 57.78
CA ASP A 579 16.13 -11.75 59.00
C ASP A 579 16.01 -12.59 60.29
N LEU A 580 15.08 -13.55 60.33
CA LEU A 580 14.95 -14.50 61.44
C LEU A 580 16.05 -15.58 61.43
N LEU A 581 16.76 -15.73 60.31
CA LEU A 581 17.87 -16.67 60.16
C LEU A 581 19.23 -16.07 60.56
N ILE A 582 19.28 -14.81 60.97
CA ILE A 582 20.48 -14.21 61.55
C ILE A 582 20.73 -14.89 62.90
N ARG A 583 21.62 -15.89 62.90
CA ARG A 583 22.19 -16.41 64.14
C ARG A 583 23.06 -15.31 64.74
N ILE A 584 22.53 -14.62 65.75
CA ILE A 584 23.35 -13.79 66.64
C ILE A 584 24.50 -14.69 67.12
N PRO A 585 25.77 -14.33 66.87
CA PRO A 585 26.90 -15.13 67.34
C PRO A 585 26.76 -15.30 68.84
N SER A 586 26.65 -16.54 69.31
CA SER A 586 26.68 -16.84 70.73
C SER A 586 28.03 -16.36 71.27
N PHE A 587 28.04 -15.25 72.01
CA PHE A 587 29.20 -14.79 72.76
C PHE A 587 29.50 -15.87 73.80
N ARG A 588 30.47 -16.73 73.49
CA ARG A 588 31.08 -17.59 74.49
C ARG A 588 31.96 -16.67 75.32
N SER A 589 31.46 -16.21 76.47
CA SER A 589 32.32 -15.56 77.46
C SER A 589 33.41 -16.58 77.81
N GLN A 590 34.62 -16.34 77.33
CA GLN A 590 35.79 -17.07 77.76
C GLN A 590 35.99 -16.67 79.22
N ASN A 591 35.39 -17.44 80.13
CA ASN A 591 35.72 -17.39 81.54
C ASN A 591 37.08 -18.07 81.67
N GLU A 592 38.14 -17.40 81.19
CA GLU A 592 39.51 -17.70 81.57
C GLU A 592 39.66 -17.26 83.02
N GLY A 593 39.26 -18.19 83.89
CA GLY A 593 39.64 -18.16 85.29
C GLY A 593 41.16 -18.14 85.39
N LEU A 594 41.66 -17.00 85.83
CA LEU A 594 42.89 -16.91 86.60
C LEU A 594 42.91 -18.00 87.68
N GLY A 595 43.84 -18.94 87.54
CA GLY A 595 44.22 -19.91 88.57
C GLY A 595 44.95 -21.08 87.92
N GLY A 596 46.16 -21.49 88.29
CA GLY A 596 47.08 -21.07 89.32
C GLY A 596 48.32 -21.96 89.19
N LEU A 597 49.42 -21.48 89.75
CA LEU A 597 50.70 -22.14 90.06
C LEU A 597 50.75 -23.68 89.98
N GLY A 598 51.78 -24.20 89.30
CA GLY A 598 52.22 -25.60 89.31
C GLY A 598 53.30 -25.86 88.27
#